data_AF-A0A381WLG0-F1
#
_entry.id   AF-A0A381WLG0-F1
#
_cell.length_a   1.000
_cell.length_b   1.000
_cell.length_c   1.000
_cell.angle_alpha   90.00
_cell.angle_beta   90.00
_cell.angle_gamma   90.00
#
_symmetry.space_group_name_H-M   'P 1'
#
loop_
_entity.id
_entity.type
_entity.pdbx_description
1 polymer ?
#
loop_
_entity_poly.entity_id
_entity_poly.type
_entity_poly.pdbx_seq_one_letter_code
_entity_poly.pdbx_strand_id
1 'polypeptide(L)' 'MRTQNFGDISVTKVLDGTEKFKAATAFPGVHLDHFHQHLDWISPFYDFDSESIIISTHSYVIKTPEFTAVVDTCIGND' A
#
# COMPACT_ATOMS: atom_id res chain seq x y z
N MET A 1 -3.48 -11.93 -3.66
CA MET A 1 -3.22 -12.38 -2.27
C MET A 1 -1.85 -13.03 -2.24
N ARG A 2 -0.93 -12.54 -1.39
CA ARG A 2 0.40 -13.13 -1.20
C ARG A 2 0.48 -13.59 0.25
N THR A 3 0.75 -14.87 0.46
CA THR A 3 0.91 -15.45 1.78
C THR A 3 2.39 -15.64 2.09
N GLN A 4 2.78 -15.27 3.30
CA GLN A 4 4.11 -15.50 3.84
C GLN A 4 3.99 -16.37 5.09
N ASN A 5 4.91 -17.33 5.24
CA ASN A 5 4.90 -18.27 6.35
C ASN A 5 6.05 -17.96 7.32
N PHE A 6 5.78 -18.03 8.61
CA PHE A 6 6.71 -17.84 9.72
C PHE A 6 6.52 -19.00 10.71
N GLY A 7 7.26 -20.09 10.53
CA GLY A 7 6.97 -21.34 11.23
C GLY A 7 5.56 -21.84 10.89
N ASP A 8 4.76 -22.16 11.91
CA ASP A 8 3.37 -22.60 11.76
C ASP A 8 2.37 -21.44 11.60
N ILE A 9 2.85 -20.20 11.48
CA ILE A 9 2.03 -19.00 11.29
C ILE A 9 2.01 -18.64 9.81
N SER A 10 0.82 -18.34 9.27
CA SER A 10 0.69 -17.75 7.94
C SER A 10 0.13 -16.33 8.02
N VAL A 11 0.71 -15.41 7.26
CA VAL A 11 0.26 -14.03 7.11
C VAL A 11 -0.11 -13.82 5.65
N THR A 12 -1.39 -13.56 5.40
CA THR A 12 -1.91 -13.30 4.06
C THR A 12 -2.25 -11.83 3.91
N LYS A 13 -1.60 -11.16 2.95
CA LYS A 13 -1.94 -9.80 2.57
C LYS A 13 -3.21 -9.78 1.72
N VAL A 14 -4.20 -9.00 2.14
CA VAL A 14 -5.42 -8.67 1.40
C VAL A 14 -5.27 -7.25 0.86
N LEU A 15 -5.58 -7.03 -0.42
CA LEU A 15 -5.60 -5.70 -1.02
C LEU A 15 -7.03 -5.19 -0.95
N ASP A 16 -7.25 -4.15 -0.17
CA ASP A 16 -8.55 -3.50 -0.01
C ASP A 16 -8.81 -2.51 -1.15
N GLY A 17 -7.76 -1.80 -1.59
CA GLY A 17 -7.87 -0.86 -2.69
C GLY A 17 -6.56 -0.19 -3.06
N THR A 18 -6.57 0.46 -4.22
CA THR A 18 -5.49 1.34 -4.66
C THR A 18 -6.07 2.67 -5.11
N GLU A 19 -5.47 3.77 -4.67
CA GLU A 19 -5.94 5.11 -4.97
C GLU A 19 -4.80 6.02 -5.41
N LYS A 20 -5.14 7.01 -6.25
CA LYS A 20 -4.24 8.12 -6.58
C LYS A 20 -4.44 9.21 -5.53
N PHE A 21 -3.36 9.57 -4.86
CA PHE A 21 -3.36 10.64 -3.86
C PHE A 21 -2.32 11.70 -4.22
N LYS A 22 -2.73 12.97 -4.21
CA LYS A 22 -1.88 14.09 -4.65
C LYS A 22 -0.58 14.13 -3.84
N ALA A 23 0.56 14.09 -4.52
CA ALA A 23 1.85 14.05 -3.85
C ALA A 23 2.16 15.34 -3.08
N ALA A 24 1.72 16.50 -3.60
CA ALA A 24 1.83 17.77 -2.88
C ALA A 24 1.05 17.77 -1.54
N THR A 25 -0.03 16.98 -1.45
CA THR A 25 -0.80 16.79 -0.22
C THR A 25 -0.11 15.79 0.72
N ALA A 26 0.40 14.68 0.18
CA ALA A 26 1.11 13.65 0.98
C ALA A 26 2.45 14.15 1.55
N PHE A 27 3.13 15.01 0.80
CA PHE A 27 4.45 15.53 1.14
C PHE A 27 4.45 17.06 1.07
N PRO A 28 3.83 17.74 2.05
CA PRO A 28 3.74 19.20 2.05
C PRO A 28 5.14 19.84 1.99
N GLY A 29 5.31 20.80 1.09
CA GLY A 29 6.56 21.55 0.94
C GLY A 29 7.63 20.86 0.09
N VAL A 30 7.38 19.66 -0.44
CA VAL A 30 8.30 19.01 -1.39
C VAL A 30 8.13 19.59 -2.80
N HIS A 31 9.25 19.86 -3.47
CA HIS A 31 9.27 20.17 -4.90
C HIS A 31 9.07 18.89 -5.71
N LEU A 32 8.03 18.84 -6.54
CA LEU A 32 7.68 17.62 -7.28
C LEU A 32 8.76 17.20 -8.30
N ASP A 33 9.64 18.11 -8.71
CA ASP A 33 10.80 17.79 -9.55
C ASP A 33 11.67 16.66 -8.98
N HIS A 34 11.68 16.46 -7.65
CA HIS A 34 12.37 15.32 -7.03
C HIS A 34 11.79 13.97 -7.48
N PHE A 35 10.49 13.88 -7.74
CA PHE A 35 9.87 12.66 -8.27
C PHE A 35 10.30 12.42 -9.73
N HIS A 36 10.39 13.49 -10.53
CA HIS A 36 10.83 13.42 -11.92
C HIS A 36 12.30 13.02 -12.06
N GLN A 37 13.16 13.46 -11.13
CA GLN A 37 14.57 13.07 -11.08
C GLN A 37 14.80 11.57 -10.79
N HIS A 38 13.77 10.88 -10.31
CA HIS A 38 13.82 9.49 -9.83
C HIS A 38 12.86 8.57 -10.59
N LEU A 39 12.54 8.92 -11.82
CA LEU A 39 11.58 8.22 -12.68
C LEU A 39 11.90 6.73 -12.87
N ASP A 40 13.18 6.38 -12.85
CA ASP A 40 13.70 5.02 -13.04
C ASP A 40 13.14 4.02 -12.02
N TRP A 41 12.95 4.43 -10.76
CA TRP A 41 12.42 3.53 -9.73
C TRP A 41 11.03 3.93 -9.23
N ILE A 42 10.63 5.20 -9.34
CA ILE A 42 9.37 5.68 -8.75
C ILE A 42 8.16 5.46 -9.66
N SER A 43 8.36 5.24 -10.96
CA SER A 43 7.27 5.09 -11.94
C SER A 43 6.21 4.02 -11.60
N PRO A 44 6.50 2.89 -10.91
CA PRO A 44 5.45 1.97 -10.48
C PRO A 44 4.58 2.51 -9.32
N PHE A 45 5.03 3.56 -8.63
CA PHE A 45 4.44 4.10 -7.41
C PHE A 45 3.92 5.54 -7.57
N TYR A 46 4.15 6.16 -8.72
CA TYR A 46 3.82 7.56 -8.98
C TYR A 46 3.28 7.74 -10.40
N ASP A 47 2.13 8.40 -10.48
CA ASP A 47 1.53 8.83 -11.74
C ASP A 47 1.96 10.27 -12.04
N PHE A 48 2.82 10.41 -13.06
CA PHE A 48 3.36 11.68 -13.50
C PHE A 48 2.32 12.58 -14.19
N ASP A 49 1.26 12.03 -14.79
CA ASP A 49 0.23 12.83 -15.45
C ASP A 49 -0.65 13.55 -14.43
N SER A 50 -0.93 12.88 -13.31
CA SER A 50 -1.79 13.41 -12.25
C SER A 50 -1.01 13.91 -11.03
N GLU A 51 0.32 13.89 -11.08
CA GLU A 51 1.23 14.24 -9.98
C GLU A 51 0.84 13.58 -8.64
N SER A 52 0.47 12.30 -8.71
CA SER A 52 -0.10 11.58 -7.57
C SER A 52 0.70 10.33 -7.25
N ILE A 53 0.91 10.07 -5.96
CA ILE A 53 1.37 8.76 -5.53
C ILE A 53 0.24 7.75 -5.63
N ILE A 54 0.61 6.50 -5.94
CA ILE A 54 -0.31 5.36 -5.95
C ILE A 54 -0.20 4.72 -4.57
N ILE A 55 -1.24 4.89 -3.75
CA ILE A 55 -1.32 4.31 -2.41
C ILE A 55 -2.10 3.00 -2.51
N SER A 56 -1.59 1.95 -1.84
CA SER A 56 -2.29 0.68 -1.68
C SER A 56 -2.65 0.47 -0.20
N THR A 57 -3.93 0.23 0.05
CA THR A 57 -4.45 -0.03 1.39
C THR A 57 -4.64 -1.55 1.56
N HIS A 58 -4.23 -2.09 2.70
CA HIS A 58 -4.19 -3.53 2.93
C HIS A 58 -4.61 -3.90 4.36
N SER A 59 -5.45 -4.92 4.44
CA SER A 59 -5.72 -5.71 5.64
C SER A 59 -4.89 -7.01 5.62
N TYR A 60 -4.69 -7.63 6.78
CA TYR A 60 -3.93 -8.87 6.89
C TYR A 60 -4.70 -9.94 7.65
N VAL A 61 -4.73 -11.14 7.09
CA VAL A 61 -5.25 -12.34 7.79
C VAL A 61 -4.07 -13.12 8.33
N ILE A 62 -4.00 -13.23 9.66
CA ILE A 62 -2.98 -13.98 10.38
C ILE A 62 -3.62 -15.26 10.90
N LYS A 63 -3.06 -16.42 10.55
CA LYS A 63 -3.48 -17.73 11.09
C LYS A 63 -2.33 -18.34 11.88
N THR A 64 -2.60 -18.66 13.14
CA THR A 64 -1.75 -19.49 14.00
C THR A 64 -2.44 -20.85 14.23
N PRO A 65 -1.80 -21.81 14.91
CA PRO A 65 -2.47 -23.06 15.30
C PRO A 65 -3.69 -22.85 16.21
N GLU A 66 -3.68 -21.83 17.06
CA GLU A 66 -4.68 -21.59 18.10
C GLU A 66 -5.76 -20.59 17.69
N PHE A 67 -5.45 -19.62 16.82
CA PHE A 67 -6.40 -18.59 16.44
C PHE A 67 -6.20 -18.04 15.03
N THR A 68 -7.23 -17.35 14.56
CA THR A 68 -7.18 -16.51 13.37
C THR A 68 -7.47 -15.06 13.78
N ALA A 69 -6.62 -14.15 13.35
CA ALA A 69 -6.77 -12.72 13.58
C ALA A 69 -6.82 -11.97 12.26
N VAL A 70 -7.55 -10.85 12.26
CA VAL A 70 -7.55 -9.86 11.19
C VAL A 70 -6.88 -8.61 11.74
N VAL A 71 -5.85 -8.12 11.04
CA VAL A 71 -5.18 -6.84 11.34
C VAL A 71 -5.67 -5.81 10.33
N ASP A 72 -6.24 -4.74 10.88
CA ASP A 72 -7.02 -3.71 10.19
C ASP A 72 -8.22 -4.26 9.40
N THR A 73 -9.19 -3.38 9.16
CA THR A 73 -10.32 -3.62 8.25
C THR A 73 -10.49 -2.48 7.24
N CYS A 74 -9.49 -1.60 7.20
CA CYS A 74 -9.30 -0.50 6.28
C CYS A 74 -10.58 0.17 5.75
N ILE A 75 -10.86 -0.01 4.45
CA ILE A 75 -11.86 0.77 3.70
C ILE A 75 -13.28 0.27 4.00
N GLY A 76 -13.44 -0.99 4.42
CA GLY A 76 -14.74 -1.59 4.69
C GLY A 76 -15.54 -1.90 3.42
N ASN A 77 -16.86 -1.84 3.53
CA ASN A 77 -17.76 -1.86 2.36
C ASN A 77 -18.11 -0.42 2.03
N ASP A 78 -17.75 0.00 0.82
CA ASP A 78 -18.16 1.24 0.12
C ASP A 78 -19.38 1.98 0.71
#